data_AF-A0A7C2ZPA0-F1
#
_entry.id   AF-A0A7C2ZPA0-F1
#
_cell.length_a   1.000
_cell.length_b   1.000
_cell.length_c   1.000
_cell.angle_alpha   90.00
_cell.angle_beta   90.00
_cell.angle_gamma   90.00
#
_symmetry.space_group_name_H-M   'P 1'
#
loop_
_entity.id
_entity.type
_entity.pdbx_description
1 polymer ?
#
loop_
_entity_poly.entity_id
_entity_poly.type
_entity_poly.pdbx_seq_one_letter_code
_entity_poly.pdbx_strand_id
1 'polypeptide(L)'
;MVMLGSLAALSPLTKLSLDAIVKVPFVNGHTFCEEVTDMALKVERIALWSGEVEDKLGALAKVLEPLAAAGANLEVVFAQRNPAKVGVGTVWLYPVRGRKALDAARSAGLSETPTPAVLRVEGPDKPGLGHALTHALAEAGINLAFAHAAVLRGRFVAFFGFDSDSDANKARRILSAFKVPRRRRTRTAKK
;
A
#
# COMPACT_ATOMS: atom_id res chain seq x y z
N MET A 1 -67.12 10.29 -10.28
CA MET A 1 -67.30 11.70 -9.94
C MET A 1 -66.01 12.19 -9.31
N VAL A 2 -65.41 13.21 -9.91
CA VAL A 2 -64.06 13.72 -9.66
C VAL A 2 -64.04 14.65 -8.44
N MET A 3 -62.97 14.59 -7.64
CA MET A 3 -62.35 15.69 -6.86
C MET A 3 -61.01 15.12 -6.35
N LEU A 4 -59.89 15.26 -7.06
CA LEU A 4 -58.96 16.40 -7.07
C LEU A 4 -58.87 17.18 -5.74
N GLY A 5 -57.71 17.10 -5.10
CA GLY A 5 -57.38 17.85 -3.88
C GLY A 5 -55.93 17.64 -3.46
N SER A 6 -55.03 18.31 -4.16
CA SER A 6 -53.60 18.44 -3.88
C SER A 6 -53.31 18.90 -2.45
N LEU A 7 -52.36 18.24 -1.77
CA LEU A 7 -51.60 18.85 -0.68
C LEU A 7 -50.14 18.35 -0.72
N ALA A 8 -49.31 19.09 -1.44
CA ALA A 8 -47.88 19.09 -1.27
C ALA A 8 -47.54 19.75 0.08
N ALA A 9 -46.79 19.05 0.94
CA ALA A 9 -45.75 19.57 1.85
C ALA A 9 -45.44 18.54 2.95
N LEU A 10 -44.53 17.60 2.67
CA LEU A 10 -43.73 16.97 3.72
C LEU A 10 -42.25 17.08 3.35
N SER A 11 -41.58 17.98 4.09
CA SER A 11 -40.17 18.05 4.50
C SER A 11 -39.06 17.53 3.57
N PRO A 12 -38.13 18.39 3.12
CA PRO A 12 -36.84 17.93 2.61
C PRO A 12 -35.93 17.59 3.80
N LEU A 13 -36.05 16.38 4.35
CA LEU A 13 -35.21 15.89 5.46
C LEU A 13 -34.41 14.62 5.13
N THR A 14 -34.13 14.35 3.85
CA THR A 14 -33.36 13.17 3.40
C THR A 14 -32.22 13.48 2.42
N LYS A 15 -31.61 14.66 2.55
CA LYS A 15 -30.27 14.94 2.02
C LYS A 15 -29.45 15.76 3.01
N LEU A 16 -29.04 15.14 4.12
CA LEU A 16 -27.83 15.56 4.82
C LEU A 16 -26.76 14.50 4.56
N SER A 17 -25.94 14.76 3.54
CA SER A 17 -24.55 14.31 3.56
C SER A 17 -23.94 14.94 4.81
N LEU A 18 -23.58 14.10 5.77
CA LEU A 18 -22.93 14.54 7.00
C LEU A 18 -21.45 14.80 6.69
N ASP A 19 -21.18 15.90 6.00
CA ASP A 19 -19.89 16.58 6.16
C ASP A 19 -19.85 17.03 7.62
N ALA A 20 -19.12 16.29 8.44
CA ALA A 20 -18.84 16.68 9.80
C ALA A 20 -18.03 17.99 9.75
N ILE A 21 -18.74 19.12 9.79
CA ILE A 21 -18.17 20.44 10.05
C ILE A 21 -17.63 20.38 11.48
N VAL A 22 -16.35 20.05 11.61
CA VAL A 22 -15.61 20.28 12.85
C VAL A 22 -15.59 21.79 13.06
N LYS A 23 -16.46 22.29 13.94
CA LYS A 23 -16.44 23.68 14.42
C LYS A 23 -15.15 23.89 15.22
N VAL A 24 -14.09 24.32 14.55
CA VAL A 24 -12.89 24.87 15.19
C VAL A 24 -13.22 26.32 15.62
N PRO A 25 -12.91 26.74 16.86
CA PRO A 25 -13.26 28.09 17.30
C PRO A 25 -12.51 29.17 16.52
N PHE A 26 -13.22 30.27 16.40
CA PHE A 26 -13.00 31.43 15.54
C PHE A 26 -11.75 32.23 15.92
N VAL A 27 -10.77 32.34 15.02
CA VAL A 27 -9.72 33.38 15.08
C VAL A 27 -9.46 33.89 13.66
N ASN A 28 -9.66 35.20 13.45
CA ASN A 28 -9.26 36.00 12.28
C ASN A 28 -9.93 35.74 10.91
N GLY A 29 -11.26 35.83 10.82
CA GLY A 29 -11.95 36.37 9.62
C GLY A 29 -11.73 35.69 8.25
N HIS A 30 -11.15 34.50 8.18
CA HIS A 30 -10.95 33.74 6.96
C HIS A 30 -11.83 32.49 6.95
N THR A 31 -12.76 32.41 6.00
CA THR A 31 -13.48 31.16 5.72
C THR A 31 -12.58 30.25 4.87
N PHE A 32 -12.15 29.12 5.44
CA PHE A 32 -11.46 28.08 4.69
C PHE A 32 -12.48 27.06 4.19
N CYS A 33 -12.72 27.02 2.89
CA CYS A 33 -13.30 25.85 2.25
C CYS A 33 -12.14 24.94 1.81
N GLU A 34 -11.88 23.88 2.57
CA GLU A 34 -10.90 22.87 2.19
C GLU A 34 -11.57 21.85 1.27
N GLU A 35 -11.28 21.94 -0.02
CA GLU A 35 -11.71 20.93 -0.99
C GLU A 35 -10.72 19.76 -0.94
N VAL A 36 -11.06 18.73 -0.16
CA VAL A 36 -10.29 17.50 -0.06
C VAL A 36 -10.54 16.66 -1.32
N THR A 37 -9.69 16.82 -2.34
CA THR A 37 -9.70 15.88 -3.47
C THR A 37 -8.92 14.63 -3.05
N ASP A 38 -9.62 13.57 -2.69
CA ASP A 38 -9.02 12.31 -2.28
C ASP A 38 -8.21 11.64 -3.41
N MET A 39 -6.97 11.25 -3.11
CA MET A 39 -6.17 10.44 -4.02
C MET A 39 -6.28 8.95 -3.68
N ALA A 40 -6.53 8.12 -4.70
CA ALA A 40 -6.64 6.67 -4.56
C ALA A 40 -5.26 6.00 -4.52
N LEU A 41 -5.17 4.92 -3.74
CA LEU A 41 -4.00 4.03 -3.74
C LEU A 41 -4.08 3.04 -4.90
N LYS A 42 -2.92 2.72 -5.47
CA LYS A 42 -2.77 1.58 -6.38
C LYS A 42 -2.42 0.36 -5.53
N VAL A 43 -3.25 -0.68 -5.60
CA VAL A 43 -3.06 -1.91 -4.80
C VAL A 43 -3.01 -3.11 -5.73
N GLU A 44 -1.88 -3.81 -5.74
CA GLU A 44 -1.64 -4.97 -6.59
C GLU A 44 -1.20 -6.16 -5.73
N ARG A 45 -1.77 -7.34 -5.99
CA ARG A 45 -1.21 -8.57 -5.46
C ARG A 45 0.01 -8.96 -6.27
N ILE A 46 1.09 -9.32 -5.60
CA ILE A 46 2.34 -9.72 -6.24
C ILE A 46 2.78 -11.10 -5.78
N ALA A 47 3.55 -11.78 -6.63
CA ALA A 47 4.23 -13.02 -6.31
C ALA A 47 5.71 -12.73 -6.04
N LEU A 48 6.13 -12.88 -4.78
CA LEU A 48 7.55 -12.78 -4.42
C LEU A 48 8.26 -14.08 -4.79
N TRP A 49 9.52 -13.95 -5.18
CA TRP A 49 10.44 -15.06 -5.27
C TRP A 49 11.34 -15.05 -4.05
N SER A 50 11.48 -16.19 -3.38
CA SER A 50 12.31 -16.30 -2.18
C SER A 50 13.29 -17.45 -2.25
N GLY A 51 14.38 -17.32 -1.49
CA GLY A 51 15.26 -18.43 -1.18
C GLY A 51 16.15 -18.12 0.02
N GLU A 52 16.81 -19.15 0.52
CA GLU A 52 17.83 -18.99 1.54
C GLU A 52 19.12 -18.47 0.90
N VAL A 53 19.83 -17.62 1.63
CA VAL A 53 21.13 -17.10 1.24
C VAL A 53 22.07 -17.25 2.44
N GLU A 54 23.31 -17.68 2.21
CA GLU A 54 24.29 -17.73 3.29
C GLU A 54 24.60 -16.32 3.81
N ASP A 55 24.67 -16.14 5.13
CA ASP A 55 25.08 -14.88 5.77
C ASP A 55 26.61 -14.75 5.73
N LYS A 56 27.16 -14.59 4.53
CA LYS A 56 28.58 -14.39 4.28
C LYS A 56 28.82 -13.41 3.15
N LEU A 57 30.06 -12.93 3.07
CA LEU A 57 30.52 -12.02 2.02
C LEU A 57 30.21 -12.58 0.62
N GLY A 58 29.62 -11.74 -0.22
CA GLY A 58 29.34 -12.06 -1.63
C GLY A 58 28.22 -13.08 -1.88
N ALA A 59 27.60 -13.66 -0.85
CA ALA A 59 26.55 -14.66 -1.04
C ALA A 59 25.33 -14.10 -1.79
N LEU A 60 24.86 -12.91 -1.40
CA LEU A 60 23.76 -12.25 -2.12
C LEU A 60 24.13 -11.90 -3.56
N ALA A 61 25.38 -11.49 -3.82
CA ALA A 61 25.85 -11.21 -5.18
C ALA A 61 25.78 -12.47 -6.06
N LYS A 62 26.19 -13.63 -5.54
CA LYS A 62 26.09 -14.92 -6.24
C LYS A 62 24.65 -15.31 -6.57
N VAL A 63 23.70 -15.00 -5.67
CA VAL A 63 22.27 -15.25 -5.93
C VAL A 63 21.74 -14.34 -7.05
N LEU A 64 22.16 -13.06 -7.09
CA LEU A 64 21.67 -12.08 -8.06
C LEU A 64 22.35 -12.18 -9.44
N GLU A 65 23.57 -12.71 -9.51
CA GLU A 65 24.36 -12.85 -10.73
C GLU A 65 23.61 -13.52 -11.90
N PRO A 66 23.00 -14.71 -11.75
CA PRO A 66 22.28 -15.35 -12.85
C PRO A 66 21.05 -14.55 -13.31
N LEU A 67 20.38 -13.82 -12.40
CA LEU A 67 19.24 -12.97 -12.75
C LEU A 67 19.69 -11.74 -13.55
N ALA A 68 20.81 -11.12 -13.15
CA ALA A 68 21.41 -10.03 -13.89
C ALA A 68 21.86 -10.47 -15.30
N ALA A 69 22.52 -11.63 -15.41
CA ALA A 69 22.91 -12.22 -16.70
C ALA A 69 21.70 -12.56 -17.60
N ALA A 70 20.56 -12.91 -16.99
CA ALA A 70 19.30 -13.13 -17.70
C ALA A 70 18.57 -11.83 -18.10
N GLY A 71 19.07 -10.66 -17.70
CA GLY A 71 18.46 -9.35 -17.97
C GLY A 71 17.23 -9.07 -17.12
N ALA A 72 17.09 -9.69 -15.94
CA ALA A 72 15.98 -9.43 -15.04
C ALA A 72 16.06 -8.01 -14.48
N ASN A 73 14.97 -7.24 -14.61
CA ASN A 73 14.85 -5.90 -14.02
C ASN A 73 14.03 -5.98 -12.73
N LEU A 74 14.72 -6.10 -11.60
CA LEU A 74 14.11 -6.26 -10.28
C LEU A 74 13.70 -4.88 -9.72
N GLU A 75 12.47 -4.78 -9.21
CA GLU A 75 11.97 -3.63 -8.46
C GLU A 75 12.27 -3.75 -6.96
N VAL A 76 12.37 -4.98 -6.46
CA VAL A 76 12.58 -5.31 -5.05
C VAL A 76 13.70 -6.33 -4.95
N VAL A 77 14.66 -6.00 -4.09
CA VAL A 77 15.62 -6.94 -3.51
C VAL A 77 15.60 -6.67 -2.02
N PHE A 78 14.98 -7.56 -1.26
CA PHE A 78 14.95 -7.48 0.20
C PHE A 78 15.66 -8.71 0.76
N ALA A 79 16.68 -8.51 1.57
CA ALA A 79 17.42 -9.59 2.19
C ALA A 79 17.58 -9.31 3.67
N GLN A 80 17.38 -10.33 4.50
CA GLN A 80 17.57 -10.23 5.94
C GLN A 80 18.15 -11.53 6.48
N ARG A 81 18.85 -11.44 7.61
CA ARG A 81 19.28 -12.64 8.36
C ARG A 81 18.06 -13.36 8.92
N ASN A 82 18.12 -14.68 8.96
CA ASN A 82 17.11 -15.49 9.62
C ASN A 82 17.47 -15.59 11.12
N PRO A 83 16.68 -14.97 12.03
CA PRO A 83 16.99 -15.02 13.45
C PRO A 83 16.91 -16.44 14.04
N ALA A 84 16.21 -17.37 13.38
CA ALA A 84 16.10 -18.76 13.81
C ALA A 84 17.23 -19.66 13.29
N LYS A 85 18.04 -19.19 12.32
CA LYS A 85 19.12 -19.96 11.69
C LYS A 85 20.38 -19.11 11.55
N VAL A 86 21.30 -19.25 12.51
CA VAL A 86 22.60 -18.57 12.48
C VAL A 86 23.35 -18.91 11.19
N GLY A 87 23.91 -17.91 10.52
CA GLY A 87 24.64 -18.09 9.27
C GLY A 87 23.73 -18.18 8.02
N VAL A 88 22.41 -18.09 8.17
CA VAL A 88 21.45 -18.14 7.06
C VAL A 88 20.62 -16.87 7.05
N GLY A 89 20.35 -16.35 5.86
CA GLY A 89 19.40 -15.29 5.58
C GLY A 89 18.34 -15.76 4.59
N THR A 90 17.36 -14.89 4.39
CA THR A 90 16.34 -15.03 3.35
C THR A 90 16.41 -13.83 2.43
N VAL A 91 16.32 -14.08 1.14
CA VAL A 91 16.17 -13.04 0.11
C VAL A 91 14.80 -13.16 -0.54
N TRP A 92 14.17 -12.02 -0.80
CA TRP A 92 12.94 -11.87 -1.56
C TRP A 92 13.15 -10.92 -2.73
N LEU A 93 12.68 -11.35 -3.90
CA LEU A 93 12.84 -10.65 -5.17
C LEU A 93 11.48 -10.44 -5.84
N TYR A 94 11.36 -9.30 -6.53
CA TYR A 94 10.24 -9.03 -7.43
C TYR A 94 10.63 -7.94 -8.43
N PRO A 95 10.12 -7.96 -9.67
CA PRO A 95 9.44 -9.06 -10.33
C PRO A 95 10.44 -10.03 -10.97
N VAL A 96 10.14 -11.33 -11.00
CA VAL A 96 10.85 -12.31 -11.83
C VAL A 96 9.94 -12.68 -13.00
N ARG A 97 10.24 -12.18 -14.19
CA ARG A 97 9.37 -12.31 -15.38
C ARG A 97 10.14 -12.78 -16.59
N GLY A 98 9.47 -13.59 -17.41
CA GLY A 98 10.04 -14.15 -18.63
C GLY A 98 10.87 -15.41 -18.36
N ARG A 99 10.90 -16.30 -19.36
CA ARG A 99 11.45 -17.65 -19.22
C ARG A 99 12.90 -17.66 -18.72
N LYS A 100 13.76 -16.80 -19.27
CA LYS A 100 15.18 -16.72 -18.87
C LYS A 100 15.36 -16.34 -17.40
N ALA A 101 14.60 -15.35 -16.92
CA ALA A 101 14.68 -14.92 -15.52
C ALA A 101 14.12 -15.97 -14.56
N LEU A 102 13.04 -16.67 -14.95
CA LEU A 102 12.48 -17.78 -14.17
C LEU A 102 13.47 -18.93 -14.04
N ASP A 103 14.13 -19.32 -15.13
CA ASP A 103 15.14 -20.39 -15.12
C ASP A 103 16.38 -19.97 -14.30
N ALA A 104 16.82 -18.71 -14.45
CA ALA A 104 17.91 -18.14 -13.65
C ALA A 104 17.59 -18.12 -12.15
N ALA A 105 16.39 -17.69 -11.75
CA ALA A 105 15.98 -17.67 -10.36
C ALA A 105 15.94 -19.09 -9.75
N ARG A 106 15.41 -20.08 -10.48
CA ARG A 106 15.45 -21.48 -10.07
C ARG A 106 16.88 -22.00 -9.92
N SER A 107 17.78 -21.66 -10.85
CA SER A 107 19.19 -22.06 -10.77
C SER A 107 19.92 -21.45 -9.57
N ALA A 108 19.46 -20.28 -9.10
CA ALA A 108 19.95 -19.60 -7.91
C ALA A 108 19.33 -20.13 -6.61
N GLY A 109 18.53 -21.20 -6.66
CA GLY A 109 17.85 -21.77 -5.49
C GLY A 109 16.63 -20.98 -5.03
N LEU A 110 16.09 -20.09 -5.87
CA LEU A 110 14.89 -19.31 -5.57
C LEU A 110 13.65 -20.02 -6.13
N SER A 111 12.53 -19.83 -5.44
CA SER A 111 11.22 -20.29 -5.88
C SER A 111 10.18 -19.21 -5.65
N GLU A 112 9.09 -19.26 -6.41
CA GLU A 112 7.93 -18.43 -6.15
C GLU A 112 7.29 -18.83 -4.81
N THR A 113 7.06 -17.84 -3.95
CA THR A 113 6.54 -18.07 -2.61
C THR A 113 5.03 -17.90 -2.61
N PRO A 114 4.23 -18.95 -2.29
CA PRO A 114 2.79 -18.81 -2.15
C PRO A 114 2.40 -18.07 -0.86
N THR A 115 3.26 -18.10 0.16
CA THR A 115 3.02 -17.51 1.48
C THR A 115 4.27 -16.83 2.04
N PRO A 116 4.18 -15.60 2.57
CA PRO A 116 2.95 -14.83 2.77
C PRO A 116 2.39 -14.28 1.45
N ALA A 117 1.07 -14.08 1.40
CA ALA A 117 0.44 -13.31 0.34
C ALA A 117 0.90 -11.86 0.42
N VAL A 118 1.30 -11.22 -0.69
CA VAL A 118 1.88 -9.86 -0.66
C VAL A 118 1.06 -8.88 -1.49
N LEU A 119 0.76 -7.74 -0.88
CA LEU A 119 0.20 -6.58 -1.58
C LEU A 119 1.27 -5.50 -1.74
N ARG A 120 1.46 -5.06 -2.99
CA ARG A 120 2.20 -3.87 -3.37
C ARG A 120 1.23 -2.69 -3.41
N VAL A 121 1.47 -1.70 -2.57
CA VAL A 121 0.65 -0.50 -2.42
C VAL A 121 1.46 0.71 -2.82
N GLU A 122 0.92 1.53 -3.72
CA GLU A 122 1.57 2.77 -4.14
C GLU A 122 0.63 3.96 -4.03
N GLY A 123 1.19 5.11 -3.69
CA GLY A 123 0.42 6.34 -3.60
C GLY A 123 1.29 7.57 -3.45
N PRO A 124 0.67 8.76 -3.36
CA PRO A 124 1.38 9.99 -3.00
C PRO A 124 1.93 9.88 -1.57
N ASP A 125 3.15 10.36 -1.35
CA ASP A 125 3.73 10.37 0.00
C ASP A 125 3.12 11.50 0.85
N LYS A 126 2.76 11.17 2.10
CA LYS A 126 2.23 12.09 3.11
C LYS A 126 2.69 11.66 4.51
N PRO A 127 2.99 12.62 5.39
CA PRO A 127 3.27 12.32 6.80
C PRO A 127 2.12 11.51 7.43
N GLY A 128 2.48 10.47 8.18
CA GLY A 128 1.52 9.64 8.92
C GLY A 128 0.88 8.50 8.12
N LEU A 129 1.13 8.36 6.81
CA LEU A 129 0.49 7.30 6.01
C LEU A 129 0.81 5.89 6.49
N GLY A 130 2.06 5.62 6.90
CA GLY A 130 2.42 4.30 7.44
C GLY A 130 1.50 3.89 8.59
N HIS A 131 1.30 4.78 9.56
CA HIS A 131 0.36 4.58 10.67
C HIS A 131 -1.09 4.45 10.19
N ALA A 132 -1.56 5.36 9.33
CA ALA A 132 -2.96 5.37 8.92
C ALA A 132 -3.35 4.09 8.15
N LEU A 133 -2.46 3.59 7.29
CA LEU A 133 -2.67 2.34 6.55
C LEU A 133 -2.67 1.12 7.48
N THR A 134 -1.67 1.01 8.36
CA THR A 134 -1.60 -0.15 9.28
C THR A 134 -2.71 -0.11 10.33
N HIS A 135 -3.12 1.08 10.78
CA HIS A 135 -4.27 1.25 11.66
C HIS A 135 -5.57 0.79 10.99
N ALA A 136 -5.82 1.16 9.73
CA ALA A 136 -7.01 0.70 9.00
C ALA A 136 -7.05 -0.82 8.83
N LEU A 137 -5.90 -1.47 8.69
CA LEU A 137 -5.80 -2.93 8.67
C LEU A 137 -6.06 -3.55 10.06
N ALA A 138 -5.52 -2.94 11.12
CA ALA A 138 -5.71 -3.39 12.49
C ALA A 138 -7.17 -3.30 12.96
N GLU A 139 -7.88 -2.22 12.62
CA GLU A 139 -9.34 -2.07 12.89
C GLU A 139 -10.16 -3.18 12.21
N ALA A 140 -9.66 -3.74 11.12
CA ALA A 140 -10.26 -4.87 10.44
C ALA A 140 -9.82 -6.23 11.02
N GLY A 141 -9.05 -6.26 12.10
CA GLY A 141 -8.51 -7.46 12.73
C GLY A 141 -7.44 -8.17 11.92
N ILE A 142 -6.73 -7.46 11.02
CA ILE A 142 -5.70 -8.03 10.16
C ILE A 142 -4.33 -7.82 10.80
N ASN A 143 -3.59 -8.90 11.03
CA ASN A 143 -2.17 -8.84 11.40
C ASN A 143 -1.27 -8.91 10.15
N LEU A 144 -0.08 -8.31 10.23
CA LEU A 144 0.90 -8.31 9.14
C LEU A 144 2.04 -9.27 9.44
N ALA A 145 2.38 -10.12 8.48
CA ALA A 145 3.57 -10.97 8.53
C ALA A 145 4.86 -10.14 8.39
N PHE A 146 4.82 -9.13 7.52
CA PHE A 146 5.85 -8.12 7.40
C PHE A 146 5.31 -6.84 6.75
N ALA A 147 6.06 -5.75 6.91
CA ALA A 147 5.87 -4.52 6.15
C ALA A 147 7.23 -3.95 5.71
N HIS A 148 7.35 -3.59 4.43
CA HIS A 148 8.50 -2.85 3.91
C HIS A 148 8.01 -1.67 3.07
N ALA A 149 8.54 -0.47 3.30
CA ALA A 149 8.09 0.71 2.57
C ALA A 149 9.25 1.66 2.30
N ALA A 150 9.18 2.33 1.15
CA ALA A 150 10.14 3.33 0.74
C ALA A 150 9.43 4.49 0.01
N VAL A 151 10.04 5.67 0.05
CA VAL A 151 9.59 6.84 -0.70
C VAL A 151 10.54 7.11 -1.85
N LEU A 152 9.99 7.19 -3.06
CA LEU A 152 10.69 7.46 -4.31
C LEU A 152 10.00 8.63 -5.00
N ARG A 153 10.73 9.75 -5.14
CA ARG A 153 10.26 10.97 -5.85
C ARG A 153 8.86 11.46 -5.42
N GLY A 154 8.62 11.53 -4.10
CA GLY A 154 7.36 12.03 -3.54
C GLY A 154 6.16 11.08 -3.66
N ARG A 155 6.42 9.83 -4.04
CA ARG A 155 5.46 8.71 -3.98
C ARG A 155 6.02 7.65 -3.04
N PHE A 156 5.15 6.95 -2.34
CA PHE A 156 5.55 5.78 -1.58
C PHE A 156 5.24 4.50 -2.36
N VAL A 157 6.04 3.47 -2.09
CA VAL A 157 5.74 2.07 -2.40
C VAL A 157 5.86 1.30 -1.09
N ALA A 158 4.85 0.52 -0.77
CA ALA A 158 4.82 -0.35 0.40
C ALA A 158 4.47 -1.78 -0.02
N PHE A 159 5.08 -2.74 0.66
CA PHE A 159 4.83 -4.17 0.54
C PHE A 159 4.33 -4.67 1.89
N PHE A 160 3.10 -5.15 1.91
CA PHE A 160 2.48 -5.76 3.09
C PHE A 160 2.33 -7.26 2.87
N GLY A 161 2.92 -8.06 3.75
CA GLY A 161 2.80 -9.51 3.77
C GLY A 161 1.70 -9.97 4.72
N PHE A 162 0.93 -10.97 4.31
CA PHE A 162 -0.19 -11.55 5.05
C PHE A 162 -0.05 -13.07 5.16
N ASP A 163 -0.36 -13.62 6.34
CA ASP A 163 -0.28 -15.07 6.59
C ASP A 163 -1.34 -15.87 5.83
N SER A 164 -2.44 -15.23 5.42
CA SER A 164 -3.53 -15.88 4.70
C SER A 164 -4.00 -15.09 3.48
N ASP A 165 -4.50 -15.81 2.47
CA ASP A 165 -5.14 -15.19 1.31
C ASP A 165 -6.43 -14.45 1.67
N SER A 166 -7.15 -14.92 2.69
CA SER A 166 -8.34 -14.26 3.20
C SER A 166 -8.02 -12.85 3.69
N ASP A 167 -6.97 -12.71 4.51
CA ASP A 167 -6.54 -11.42 5.04
C ASP A 167 -6.02 -10.51 3.95
N ALA A 168 -5.20 -11.03 3.02
CA ALA A 168 -4.74 -10.26 1.88
C ALA A 168 -5.90 -9.77 1.00
N ASN A 169 -6.94 -10.58 0.79
CA ASN A 169 -8.11 -10.17 0.01
C ASN A 169 -8.95 -9.11 0.75
N LYS A 170 -9.10 -9.22 2.07
CA LYS A 170 -9.77 -8.22 2.91
C LYS A 170 -8.97 -6.90 2.92
N ALA A 171 -7.66 -6.98 3.14
CA ALA A 171 -6.73 -5.86 3.10
C ALA A 171 -6.79 -5.14 1.75
N ARG A 172 -6.81 -5.88 0.63
CA ARG A 172 -6.93 -5.28 -0.71
C ARG A 172 -8.17 -4.42 -0.83
N ARG A 173 -9.33 -4.88 -0.34
CA ARG A 173 -10.59 -4.10 -0.39
C ARG A 173 -10.47 -2.82 0.43
N ILE A 174 -9.93 -2.91 1.65
CA ILE A 174 -9.75 -1.77 2.56
C ILE A 174 -8.79 -0.74 1.93
N LEU A 175 -7.63 -1.18 1.49
CA LEU A 175 -6.57 -0.32 0.96
C LEU A 175 -6.98 0.32 -0.38
N SER A 176 -7.71 -0.38 -1.24
CA SER A 176 -8.23 0.21 -2.48
C SER A 176 -9.31 1.27 -2.22
N ALA A 177 -10.06 1.13 -1.13
CA ALA A 177 -11.04 2.15 -0.70
C ALA A 177 -10.39 3.30 0.07
N PHE A 178 -9.15 3.12 0.56
CA PHE A 178 -8.45 4.10 1.36
C PHE A 178 -8.19 5.39 0.57
N LYS A 179 -8.50 6.52 1.20
CA LYS A 179 -8.36 7.84 0.61
C LYS A 179 -7.19 8.58 1.27
N VAL A 180 -6.25 9.05 0.44
CA VAL A 180 -5.13 9.85 0.93
C VAL A 180 -5.52 11.34 0.92
N PRO A 181 -5.52 12.02 2.09
CA PRO A 181 -5.86 13.43 2.16
C PRO A 181 -4.88 14.30 1.36
N ARG A 182 -5.42 15.23 0.56
CA ARG A 182 -4.61 16.18 -0.21
C ARG A 182 -4.40 17.47 0.58
N ARG A 183 -3.20 17.65 1.17
CA ARG A 183 -2.82 18.98 1.71
C ARG A 183 -2.56 19.98 0.57
N ARG A 184 -3.43 20.98 0.40
CA ARG A 184 -3.19 22.13 -0.49
C ARG A 184 -2.35 23.18 0.27
N ARG A 185 -1.13 23.46 -0.16
CA ARG A 185 -0.38 24.64 0.29
C ARG A 185 -0.93 25.86 -0.47
N THR A 186 -1.77 26.66 0.17
CA THR A 186 -2.15 27.97 -0.38
C THR A 186 -0.98 28.94 -0.22
N ARG A 187 -0.53 29.53 -1.33
CA ARG A 187 0.45 30.62 -1.32
C ARG A 187 -0.32 31.90 -0.95
N THR A 188 -0.09 32.43 0.24
CA THR A 188 -0.62 33.74 0.61
C THR A 188 0.04 34.80 -0.27
N ALA A 189 -0.75 35.49 -1.09
CA ALA A 189 -0.33 36.73 -1.73
C ALA A 189 -0.17 37.80 -0.65
N LYS A 190 0.99 38.47 -0.65
CA LYS A 190 1.26 39.60 0.23
C LYS A 190 0.42 40.79 -0.30
N LYS A 191 -0.48 41.33 0.54
CA LYS A 191 -1.10 42.63 0.31
C LYS A 191 -0.05 43.72 0.41
#